data_AF-A0A101H7D3-F1
#
_entry.id   AF-A0A101H7D3-F1
#
_cell.length_a   1.000
_cell.length_b   1.000
_cell.length_c   1.000
_cell.angle_alpha   90.00
_cell.angle_beta   90.00
_cell.angle_gamma   90.00
#
_symmetry.space_group_name_H-M   'P 1'
#
loop_
_entity.id
_entity.type
_entity.pdbx_description
1 polymer ?
#
loop_
_entity_poly.entity_id
_entity_poly.type
_entity_poly.pdbx_seq_one_letter_code
_entity_poly.pdbx_strand_id
1 'polypeptide(L)' 'MPNEKITQLIEKKAAIEKGGGEKAIQKQHANGKLTARERIGK' A
#
# COMPACT_ATOMS: atom_id res chain seq x y z
N MET A 1 18.69 -20.43 -6.79
CA MET A 1 17.32 -20.39 -6.25
C MET A 1 16.98 -18.94 -5.95
N PRO A 2 15.88 -18.37 -6.48
CA PRO A 2 15.34 -17.13 -5.94
C PRO A 2 15.13 -17.37 -4.45
N ASN A 3 15.70 -16.50 -3.61
CA ASN A 3 15.62 -16.68 -2.17
C ASN A 3 14.15 -16.55 -1.75
N GLU A 4 13.48 -17.66 -1.48
CA GLU A 4 12.02 -17.75 -1.24
C GLU A 4 11.55 -16.74 -0.18
N LYS A 5 12.39 -16.50 0.83
CA LYS A 5 12.18 -15.50 1.87
C LYS A 5 12.14 -14.06 1.33
N ILE A 6 12.93 -13.75 0.31
CA ILE A 6 12.92 -12.44 -0.37
C ILE A 6 11.61 -12.27 -1.15
N THR A 7 11.16 -13.29 -1.87
CA THR A 7 9.89 -13.25 -2.60
C THR A 7 8.72 -13.00 -1.65
N GLN A 8 8.64 -13.78 -0.56
CA GLN A 8 7.60 -13.60 0.47
C GLN A 8 7.66 -12.21 1.13
N LEU A 9 8.86 -11.65 1.33
CA LEU A 9 9.02 -10.30 1.87
C LEU A 9 8.44 -9.25 0.91
N ILE A 10 8.71 -9.36 -0.38
CA ILE A 10 8.21 -8.43 -1.40
C ILE A 10 6.68 -8.50 -1.47
N GLU A 11 6.10 -9.69 -1.50
CA GLU A 11 4.65 -9.89 -1.54
C GLU A 11 3.95 -9.29 -0.31
N LYS A 12 4.50 -9.54 0.89
CA LYS A 12 3.97 -8.98 2.14
C LYS A 12 4.09 -7.47 2.17
N LYS A 13 5.20 -6.91 1.68
CA LYS A 13 5.36 -5.44 1.57
C LYS A 13 4.32 -4.83 0.63
N ALA A 14 4.11 -5.41 -0.55
CA ALA A 14 3.12 -4.94 -1.51
C ALA A 14 1.69 -4.98 -0.92
N ALA A 15 1.35 -6.03 -0.17
CA ALA A 15 0.06 -6.12 0.51
C ALA A 15 -0.11 -5.02 1.58
N ILE A 16 0.92 -4.77 2.39
CA ILE A 16 0.91 -3.69 3.41
C ILE A 16 0.85 -2.31 2.73
N GLU A 17 1.47 -2.15 1.56
CA GLU A 17 1.45 -0.94 0.75
C GLU A 17 0.05 -0.51 0.31
N LYS A 18 -0.80 -1.48 -0.03
CA LYS A 18 -2.21 -1.24 -0.35
C LYS A 18 -3.02 -0.73 0.84
N GLY A 19 -2.54 -0.90 2.08
CA GLY A 19 -3.16 -0.35 3.29
C GLY A 19 -4.62 -0.80 3.45
N GLY A 20 -5.56 0.15 3.54
CA GLY A 20 -7.00 -0.11 3.62
C GLY A 20 -7.65 -0.64 2.33
N GLY A 21 -6.84 -0.95 1.30
CA GLY A 21 -7.29 -1.39 -0.01
C GLY A 21 -7.75 -0.24 -0.91
N GLU A 22 -7.94 -0.56 -2.19
CA GLU A 22 -8.31 0.40 -3.23
C GLU A 22 -9.60 1.16 -2.90
N LYS A 23 -10.59 0.49 -2.29
CA LYS A 23 -11.86 1.11 -1.89
C LYS A 23 -11.66 2.23 -0.86
N ALA A 24 -10.77 2.05 0.11
CA ALA A 24 -10.51 3.06 1.14
C ALA A 24 -9.71 4.25 0.58
N ILE A 25 -8.77 3.98 -0.33
CA ILE A 25 -7.99 5.00 -1.05
C ILE A 25 -8.94 5.86 -1.90
N GLN A 26 -9.77 5.23 -2.72
CA GLN A 26 -10.77 5.92 -3.54
C GLN A 26 -11.73 6.75 -2.70
N LYS A 27 -12.21 6.23 -1.57
CA LYS A 27 -13.07 6.99 -0.64
C LYS A 27 -12.36 8.23 -0.11
N GLN A 28 -11.07 8.14 0.19
CA GLN A 28 -10.30 9.28 0.68
C GLN A 28 -10.13 10.34 -0.41
N HIS A 29 -9.78 9.93 -1.62
CA HIS A 29 -9.65 10.83 -2.77
C HIS A 29 -10.98 11.46 -3.19
N ALA A 30 -12.08 10.70 -3.17
CA ALA A 30 -13.42 11.21 -3.44
C ALA A 30 -13.85 12.30 -2.44
N ASN A 31 -13.34 12.24 -1.20
CA ASN A 31 -13.53 13.28 -0.20
C ASN A 31 -12.53 14.45 -0.33
N GLY A 32 -11.74 14.51 -1.40
CA GLY A 32 -10.72 15.54 -1.63
C GLY A 32 -9.53 15.45 -0.67
N LYS A 33 -9.34 14.30 0.00
CA LYS A 33 -8.26 14.10 0.98
C LYS A 33 -7.17 13.21 0.41
N LEU A 34 -5.94 13.44 0.87
CA LEU A 34 -4.83 12.52 0.64
C LEU A 34 -4.87 11.33 1.61
N THR A 35 -4.31 10.20 1.20
CA THR A 35 -4.05 9.05 2.07
C THR A 35 -2.90 9.35 3.03
N ALA A 36 -2.77 8.56 4.10
CA ALA A 36 -1.67 8.75 5.05
C ALA A 36 -0.29 8.62 4.37
N ARG A 37 -0.15 7.70 3.40
CA ARG A 37 1.10 7.50 2.65
C ARG A 37 1.42 8.69 1.76
N GLU A 38 0.43 9.20 1.04
CA GLU A 38 0.57 10.39 0.20
C GLU A 38 0.98 11.62 1.01
N ARG A 39 0.44 11.78 2.22
CA ARG A 39 0.84 12.88 3.13
C ARG A 39 2.28 12.78 3.59
N ILE A 40 2.77 11.57 3.82
CA ILE A 40 4.14 11.32 4.29
C ILE A 40 5.13 11.40 3.11
N GLY A 41 4.65 11.38 1.85
CA GLY A 41 5.49 11.51 0.66
C GLY A 41 6.41 10.32 0.43
N LYS A 42 6.02 9.14 0.90
CA LYS A 42 6.82 7.91 0.77
C LYS A 42 6.70 7.27 -0.60
#